data_AF-A0A9D8PPM2-F1
#
_entry.id   AF-A0A9D8PPM2-F1
#
_cell.length_a   1.000
_cell.length_b   1.000
_cell.length_c   1.000
_cell.angle_alpha   90.00
_cell.angle_beta   90.00
_cell.angle_gamma   90.00
#
_symmetry.space_group_name_H-M   'P 1'
#
loop_
_entity.id
_entity.type
_entity.pdbx_description
1 polymer ?
#
loop_
_entity_poly.entity_id
_entity_poly.type
_entity_poly.pdbx_seq_one_letter_code
_entity_poly.pdbx_strand_id
1 'polypeptide(L)'
;MLELNFTFFIQMINFLAFVLVINWLLVKPILRVLDERRNRVEGNEEESERLLAESERIFNEYQTALKEARIEASREKERLRSEGIERESEIIKTAKEESKNMTDKLKEEIAKESEMALAKMKNEADVLSKVIAEKILEREI
;
A
#
# COMPACT_ATOMS: atom_id res chain seq x y z
N MET A 1 34.50 -73.65 57.08
CA MET A 1 33.29 -72.87 57.39
C MET A 1 33.67 -71.40 57.29
N LEU A 2 32.77 -70.53 56.83
CA LEU A 2 33.00 -69.09 56.95
C LEU A 2 33.03 -68.74 58.43
N GLU A 3 34.22 -68.65 59.01
CA GLU A 3 34.37 -68.13 60.36
C GLU A 3 34.13 -66.62 60.29
N LEU A 4 32.96 -66.21 60.80
CA LEU A 4 32.57 -64.81 60.96
C LEU A 4 33.44 -64.17 62.05
N ASN A 5 34.68 -63.86 61.69
CA ASN A 5 35.65 -63.19 62.54
C ASN A 5 35.49 -61.66 62.42
N PHE A 6 35.92 -60.90 63.43
CA PHE A 6 35.83 -59.43 63.47
C PHE A 6 36.41 -58.75 62.20
N THR A 7 37.46 -59.35 61.62
CA THR A 7 38.06 -58.93 60.34
C THR A 7 37.09 -58.94 59.17
N PHE A 8 36.13 -59.88 59.13
CA PHE A 8 35.10 -59.93 58.07
C PHE A 8 34.20 -58.69 58.11
N PHE A 9 33.81 -58.23 59.31
CA PHE A 9 33.00 -57.02 59.46
C PHE A 9 33.79 -55.76 59.06
N ILE A 10 35.07 -55.68 59.41
CA ILE A 10 35.94 -54.59 58.96
C ILE A 10 36.07 -54.59 57.43
N GLN A 11 36.27 -55.75 56.82
CA GLN A 11 36.37 -55.87 55.36
C GLN A 11 35.06 -55.49 54.66
N MET A 12 33.91 -55.85 55.23
CA MET A 12 32.59 -55.44 54.75
C MET A 12 32.42 -53.92 54.78
N ILE A 13 32.81 -53.27 55.89
CA ILE A 13 32.76 -51.81 56.02
C ILE A 13 33.71 -51.15 55.02
N ASN A 14 34.92 -51.68 54.84
CA ASN A 14 35.88 -51.17 53.86
C ASN A 14 35.35 -51.28 52.43
N PHE A 15 34.75 -52.41 52.08
CA PHE A 15 34.10 -52.61 50.78
C PHE A 15 32.95 -51.63 50.56
N LEU A 16 32.06 -51.45 51.54
CA LEU A 16 30.98 -50.46 51.46
C LEU A 16 31.52 -49.03 51.29
N ALA A 17 32.53 -48.66 52.08
CA ALA A 17 33.17 -47.35 51.97
C ALA A 17 33.78 -47.15 50.57
N PHE A 18 34.47 -48.16 50.03
CA PHE A 18 35.04 -48.12 48.69
C PHE A 18 33.95 -47.96 47.61
N VAL A 19 32.86 -48.72 47.70
CA VAL A 19 31.71 -48.60 46.78
C VAL A 19 31.10 -47.20 46.83
N LEU A 20 30.94 -46.61 48.02
CA LEU A 20 30.42 -45.25 48.18
C LEU A 20 31.36 -44.21 47.58
N VAL A 21 32.67 -44.35 47.78
CA VAL A 21 33.68 -43.47 47.19
C VAL A 21 33.66 -43.56 45.66
N ILE A 22 33.63 -44.77 45.09
CA ILE A 22 33.55 -44.97 43.63
C ILE A 22 32.24 -44.41 43.06
N ASN A 23 31.11 -44.65 43.73
CA ASN A 23 29.83 -44.13 43.31
C ASN A 23 29.82 -42.59 43.27
N TRP A 24 30.39 -41.95 44.29
CA TRP A 24 30.47 -40.49 44.36
C TRP A 24 31.50 -39.91 43.39
N LEU A 25 32.67 -40.54 43.24
CA LEU A 25 33.80 -40.02 42.48
C LEU A 25 33.75 -40.33 40.98
N LEU A 26 33.16 -41.46 40.58
CA LEU A 26 33.17 -41.93 39.18
C LEU A 26 31.77 -42.06 38.60
N VAL A 27 30.87 -42.81 39.24
CA VAL A 27 29.56 -43.15 38.66
C VAL A 27 28.69 -41.89 38.48
N LYS A 28 28.53 -41.09 39.54
CA LYS A 28 27.76 -39.84 39.49
C LYS A 28 28.26 -38.84 38.42
N PRO A 29 29.56 -38.48 38.36
CA PRO A 29 30.01 -37.52 37.35
C PRO A 29 29.91 -38.07 35.92
N ILE A 30 30.13 -39.37 35.70
CA ILE A 30 29.98 -39.98 34.36
C ILE A 30 28.53 -39.92 33.89
N LEU A 31 27.57 -40.29 34.75
CA LEU A 31 26.14 -40.21 34.42
C LEU A 31 25.72 -38.77 34.12
N ARG A 32 26.20 -37.81 34.92
CA ARG A 32 25.92 -36.39 34.69
C ARG A 32 26.41 -35.91 33.33
N VAL A 33 27.62 -36.30 32.91
CA VAL A 33 28.16 -35.93 31.59
C VAL A 33 27.35 -36.58 30.46
N LEU A 34 26.89 -37.82 30.64
CA LEU A 34 26.04 -38.50 29.67
C LEU A 34 24.67 -37.80 29.54
N ASP A 35 24.05 -37.41 30.65
CA ASP A 35 22.80 -36.66 30.66
C ASP A 35 22.97 -35.27 30.04
N GLU A 36 24.04 -34.55 30.39
CA GLU A 36 24.35 -33.24 29.77
C GLU A 36 24.56 -33.38 28.26
N ARG A 37 25.24 -34.44 27.81
CA ARG A 37 25.45 -34.70 26.38
C ARG A 37 24.15 -35.05 25.68
N ARG A 38 23.31 -35.88 26.30
CA ARG A 38 21.99 -36.24 25.79
C ARG A 38 21.09 -35.01 25.65
N ASN A 39 20.98 -34.21 26.71
CA ASN A 39 20.19 -32.97 26.71
C ASN A 39 20.69 -31.96 25.68
N ARG A 40 22.01 -31.87 25.47
CA ARG A 40 22.57 -30.99 24.44
C ARG A 40 22.23 -31.46 23.02
N VAL A 41 22.26 -32.77 22.77
CA VAL A 41 21.94 -33.31 21.44
C VAL A 41 20.43 -33.18 21.17
N GLU A 42 19.60 -33.67 22.08
CA GLU A 42 18.14 -33.59 21.97
C GLU A 42 17.66 -32.13 21.90
N GLY A 43 18.21 -31.25 22.75
CA GLY A 43 17.86 -29.83 22.74
C GLY A 43 18.29 -29.08 21.48
N ASN A 44 19.45 -29.43 20.90
CA ASN A 44 19.89 -28.85 19.64
C ASN A 44 19.02 -29.30 18.46
N GLU A 45 18.50 -30.52 18.49
CA GLU A 45 17.61 -31.06 17.46
C GLU A 45 16.25 -30.35 17.52
N GLU A 46 15.65 -30.26 18.70
CA GLU A 46 14.39 -29.53 18.91
C GLU A 46 14.52 -28.03 18.55
N GLU A 47 15.63 -27.40 18.94
CA GLU A 47 15.91 -26.00 18.58
C GLU A 47 16.05 -25.83 17.06
N SER A 48 16.70 -26.77 16.37
CA SER A 48 16.86 -26.73 14.91
C SER A 48 15.52 -26.88 14.20
N GLU A 49 14.69 -27.84 14.63
CA GLU A 49 13.35 -28.03 14.07
C GLU A 49 12.47 -26.79 14.30
N ARG A 50 12.53 -26.20 15.51
CA ARG A 50 11.80 -24.97 15.82
C ARG A 50 12.25 -23.80 14.94
N LEU A 51 13.55 -23.63 14.74
CA LEU A 51 14.09 -22.56 13.89
C LEU A 51 13.71 -22.75 12.42
N LEU A 52 13.70 -23.98 11.93
CA LEU A 52 13.23 -24.29 10.57
C LEU A 52 11.74 -23.98 10.40
N ALA A 53 10.90 -24.46 11.33
CA ALA A 53 9.46 -24.19 11.31
C ALA A 53 9.16 -22.68 11.39
N GLU A 54 9.88 -21.95 12.24
CA GLU A 54 9.74 -20.50 12.37
C GLU A 54 10.20 -19.77 11.10
N SER A 55 11.30 -20.21 10.49
CA SER A 55 11.77 -19.66 9.22
C SER A 55 10.77 -19.89 8.09
N GLU A 56 10.18 -21.08 8.00
CA GLU A 56 9.13 -21.38 7.02
C GLU A 56 7.88 -20.53 7.26
N ARG A 57 7.48 -20.36 8.52
CA ARG A 57 6.36 -19.51 8.91
C ARG A 57 6.59 -18.06 8.48
N ILE A 58 7.72 -17.47 8.86
CA ILE A 58 8.09 -16.09 8.50
C ILE A 58 8.17 -15.94 6.97
N PHE A 59 8.73 -16.92 6.26
CA PHE A 59 8.81 -16.89 4.80
C PHE A 59 7.42 -16.90 4.15
N ASN A 60 6.51 -17.74 4.64
CA ASN A 60 5.14 -17.80 4.15
C ASN A 60 4.34 -16.53 4.45
N GLU A 61 4.50 -15.97 5.65
CA GLU A 61 3.90 -14.69 6.04
C GLU A 61 4.42 -13.56 5.13
N TYR A 62 5.73 -13.50 4.88
CA TYR A 62 6.35 -12.52 4.00
C TYR A 62 5.83 -12.64 2.55
N GLN A 63 5.77 -13.85 2.01
CA GLN A 63 5.25 -14.11 0.66
C GLN A 63 3.78 -13.71 0.54
N THR A 64 2.99 -13.95 1.59
CA THR A 64 1.57 -13.57 1.64
C THR A 64 1.43 -12.04 1.67
N ALA A 65 2.14 -11.37 2.57
CA ALA A 65 2.15 -9.91 2.65
C ALA A 65 2.60 -9.26 1.33
N LEU A 66 3.61 -9.81 0.67
CA LEU A 66 4.08 -9.32 -0.63
C LEU A 66 3.01 -9.48 -1.73
N LYS A 67 2.28 -10.61 -1.72
CA LYS A 67 1.18 -10.85 -2.67
C LYS A 67 0.02 -9.88 -2.42
N GLU A 68 -0.36 -9.67 -1.16
CA GLU A 68 -1.42 -8.72 -0.78
C GLU A 68 -1.05 -7.29 -1.17
N ALA A 69 0.16 -6.85 -0.87
CA ALA A 69 0.66 -5.52 -1.25
C ALA A 69 0.63 -5.30 -2.77
N ARG A 70 0.97 -6.33 -3.57
CA ARG A 70 0.87 -6.26 -5.04
C ARG A 70 -0.57 -6.13 -5.53
N ILE A 71 -1.49 -6.87 -4.92
CA ILE A 71 -2.93 -6.80 -5.26
C ILE A 71 -3.48 -5.41 -4.91
N GLU A 72 -3.15 -4.91 -3.73
CA GLU A 72 -3.57 -3.58 -3.27
C GLU A 72 -3.01 -2.47 -4.17
N ALA A 73 -1.71 -2.50 -4.48
CA ALA A 73 -1.10 -1.55 -5.40
C ALA A 73 -1.72 -1.60 -6.80
N SER A 74 -2.04 -2.79 -7.31
CA SER A 74 -2.72 -2.94 -8.60
C SER A 74 -4.14 -2.38 -8.56
N ARG A 75 -4.89 -2.62 -7.47
CA ARG A 75 -6.24 -2.09 -7.30
C ARG A 75 -6.22 -0.57 -7.19
N GLU A 76 -5.28 -0.01 -6.44
CA GLU A 76 -5.12 1.43 -6.27
C GLU A 76 -4.73 2.12 -7.58
N LYS A 77 -3.82 1.50 -8.34
CA LYS A 77 -3.46 1.99 -9.68
C LYS A 77 -4.67 2.03 -10.61
N GLU A 78 -5.51 0.99 -10.60
CA GLU A 78 -6.71 0.95 -11.44
C GLU A 78 -7.75 1.99 -11.00
N ARG A 79 -7.92 2.20 -9.68
CA ARG A 79 -8.77 3.26 -9.12
C ARG A 79 -8.31 4.64 -9.61
N LEU A 80 -7.03 4.96 -9.44
CA LEU A 80 -6.45 6.23 -9.89
C LEU A 80 -6.56 6.43 -11.40
N ARG A 81 -6.42 5.35 -12.19
CA ARG A 81 -6.61 5.40 -13.63
C ARG A 81 -8.05 5.72 -14.00
N SER A 82 -9.02 5.06 -13.36
CA SER A 82 -10.44 5.31 -13.59
C SER A 82 -10.83 6.74 -13.22
N GLU A 83 -10.37 7.22 -12.05
CA GLU A 83 -10.60 8.61 -11.61
C GLU A 83 -9.96 9.62 -12.57
N GLY A 84 -8.77 9.31 -13.09
CA GLY A 84 -8.12 10.14 -14.11
C GLY A 84 -8.94 10.25 -15.40
N ILE A 85 -9.47 9.13 -15.90
CA ILE A 85 -10.31 9.09 -17.10
C ILE A 85 -11.63 9.84 -16.87
N GLU A 86 -12.26 9.64 -15.71
CA GLU A 86 -13.52 10.32 -15.36
C GLU A 86 -13.30 11.84 -15.29
N ARG A 87 -12.24 12.28 -14.61
CA ARG A 87 -11.90 13.70 -14.49
C ARG A 87 -11.51 14.32 -15.84
N GLU A 88 -10.80 13.60 -16.70
CA GLU A 88 -10.52 14.03 -18.07
C GLU A 88 -11.82 14.22 -18.86
N SER A 89 -12.75 13.26 -18.76
CA SER A 89 -14.06 13.34 -19.41
C SER A 89 -14.87 14.54 -18.92
N GLU A 90 -14.90 14.79 -17.62
CA GLU A 90 -15.55 15.96 -17.02
C GLU A 90 -14.95 17.27 -17.53
N ILE A 91 -13.62 17.40 -17.52
CA ILE A 91 -12.93 18.61 -18.01
C ILE A 91 -13.28 18.87 -19.47
N ILE A 92 -13.23 17.84 -20.33
CA ILE A 92 -13.56 17.98 -21.75
C ILE A 92 -15.04 18.37 -21.93
N LYS A 93 -15.94 17.79 -21.13
CA LYS A 93 -17.37 18.10 -21.18
C LYS A 93 -17.62 19.56 -20.79
N THR A 94 -17.07 20.01 -19.67
CA THR A 94 -17.18 21.40 -19.20
C THR A 94 -16.59 22.37 -20.23
N ALA A 95 -15.40 22.08 -20.77
CA ALA A 95 -14.77 22.94 -21.78
C ALA A 95 -15.61 23.06 -23.07
N LYS A 96 -16.25 21.96 -23.51
CA LYS A 96 -17.19 21.98 -24.64
C LYS A 96 -18.44 22.80 -24.34
N GLU A 97 -18.98 22.66 -23.14
CA GLU A 97 -20.18 23.38 -22.70
C GLU A 97 -19.91 24.89 -22.57
N GLU A 98 -18.77 25.27 -22.00
CA GLU A 98 -18.31 26.66 -21.96
C GLU A 98 -18.07 27.23 -23.37
N SER A 99 -17.42 26.48 -24.26
CA SER A 99 -17.20 26.91 -25.64
C SER A 99 -18.51 27.10 -26.40
N LYS A 100 -19.50 26.23 -26.18
CA LYS A 100 -20.84 26.36 -26.76
C LYS A 100 -21.53 27.61 -26.22
N ASN A 101 -21.56 27.79 -24.91
CA ASN A 101 -22.16 28.97 -24.26
C ASN A 101 -21.51 30.28 -24.74
N MET A 102 -20.19 30.29 -24.90
CA MET A 102 -19.45 31.43 -25.45
C MET A 102 -19.88 31.73 -26.89
N THR A 103 -19.96 30.70 -27.73
CA THR A 103 -20.38 30.84 -29.14
C THR A 103 -21.82 31.34 -29.26
N ASP A 104 -22.72 30.84 -28.41
CA ASP A 104 -24.12 31.25 -28.42
C ASP A 104 -24.28 32.71 -27.95
N LYS A 105 -23.53 33.14 -26.94
CA LYS A 105 -23.45 34.56 -26.53
C LYS A 105 -22.93 35.47 -27.64
N LEU A 106 -21.82 35.08 -28.29
CA LEU A 106 -21.26 35.83 -29.43
C LEU A 106 -22.25 35.98 -30.57
N LYS A 107 -23.02 34.93 -30.89
CA LYS A 107 -24.07 35.00 -31.91
C LYS A 107 -25.18 35.98 -31.52
N GLU A 108 -25.59 35.99 -30.26
CA GLU A 108 -26.60 36.93 -29.76
C GLU A 108 -26.10 38.38 -29.83
N GLU A 109 -24.84 38.63 -29.45
CA GLU A 109 -24.20 39.94 -29.55
C GLU A 109 -24.10 40.42 -31.01
N ILE A 110 -23.66 39.55 -31.93
CA ILE A 110 -23.60 39.86 -33.37
C ILE A 110 -24.98 40.18 -33.94
N ALA A 111 -26.02 39.45 -33.53
CA ALA A 111 -27.39 39.71 -33.96
C ALA A 111 -27.86 41.10 -33.49
N LYS A 112 -27.64 41.43 -32.21
CA LYS A 112 -27.94 42.76 -31.66
C LYS A 112 -27.17 43.87 -32.37
N GLU A 113 -25.88 43.68 -32.63
CA GLU A 113 -25.05 44.67 -33.31
C GLU A 113 -25.49 44.89 -34.76
N SER A 114 -25.90 43.81 -35.45
CA SER A 114 -26.45 43.88 -36.80
C SER A 114 -27.78 44.65 -36.85
N GLU A 115 -28.67 44.44 -35.87
CA GLU A 115 -29.92 45.19 -35.76
C GLU A 115 -29.67 46.69 -35.49
N MET A 116 -28.73 47.01 -34.59
CA MET A 116 -28.33 48.40 -34.33
C MET A 116 -27.71 49.06 -35.57
N ALA A 117 -26.85 48.35 -36.30
CA ALA A 117 -26.24 48.85 -37.53
C ALA A 117 -27.29 49.12 -38.62
N LEU A 118 -28.26 48.23 -38.80
CA LEU A 118 -29.38 48.42 -39.73
C LEU A 118 -30.25 49.63 -39.34
N ALA A 119 -30.54 49.81 -38.05
CA ALA A 119 -31.29 50.97 -37.56
C ALA A 119 -30.52 52.28 -37.82
N LYS A 120 -29.20 52.28 -37.60
CA LYS A 120 -28.34 53.44 -37.89
C LYS A 120 -28.30 53.76 -39.38
N MET A 121 -28.14 52.76 -40.25
CA MET A 121 -28.17 52.95 -41.70
C MET A 121 -29.50 53.52 -42.20
N LYS A 122 -30.64 53.07 -41.65
CA LYS A 122 -31.95 53.66 -41.99
C LYS A 122 -32.04 55.14 -41.61
N ASN A 123 -31.60 55.50 -40.41
CA ASN A 123 -31.55 56.90 -39.98
C ASN A 123 -30.63 57.74 -40.88
N GLU A 124 -29.45 57.23 -41.24
CA GLU A 124 -28.54 57.92 -42.16
C GLU A 124 -29.13 58.06 -43.57
N ALA A 125 -29.85 57.05 -44.06
CA ALA A 125 -30.56 57.11 -45.35
C ALA A 125 -31.69 58.14 -45.34
N ASP A 126 -32.46 58.26 -44.25
CA ASP A 126 -33.50 59.28 -44.10
C ASP A 126 -32.90 60.70 -44.08
N VAL A 127 -31.77 60.89 -43.37
CA VAL A 127 -31.04 62.17 -43.35
C VAL A 127 -30.52 62.52 -44.74
N LEU A 128 -29.86 61.58 -45.43
CA LEU A 128 -29.38 61.78 -46.80
C LEU A 128 -30.53 62.09 -47.77
N SER A 129 -31.69 61.45 -47.60
CA SER A 129 -32.87 61.68 -48.44
C SER A 129 -33.43 63.09 -48.24
N LYS A 130 -33.46 63.60 -47.00
CA LYS A 130 -33.81 65.01 -46.73
C LYS A 130 -32.83 65.99 -47.36
N VAL A 131 -31.53 65.74 -47.22
CA VAL A 131 -30.49 66.61 -47.80
C VAL A 131 -30.58 66.64 -49.33
N ILE A 132 -30.86 65.49 -49.97
CA ILE A 132 -31.07 65.44 -51.42
C ILE A 132 -32.35 66.19 -51.82
N ALA A 133 -33.45 66.01 -51.07
CA ALA A 133 -34.71 66.71 -51.32
C ALA A 133 -34.55 68.24 -51.20
N GLU A 134 -33.89 68.75 -50.16
CA GLU A 134 -33.56 70.17 -50.01
C GLU A 134 -32.74 70.69 -51.19
N LYS A 135 -31.74 69.92 -51.63
CA LYS A 135 -30.83 70.34 -52.71
C LYS A 135 -31.47 70.34 -54.09
N ILE A 136 -32.50 69.51 -54.32
CA ILE A 136 -33.27 69.49 -55.57
C ILE A 136 -34.39 70.55 -55.56
N LEU A 137 -34.97 70.85 -54.39
CA LEU A 137 -36.12 71.76 -54.27
C LEU A 137 -35.73 73.24 -54.11
N GLU A 138 -34.45 73.57 -53.91
CA GLU A 138 -33.93 74.95 -53.80
C GLU A 138 -34.74 75.86 -52.85
N ARG A 139 -35.41 75.27 -51.85
CA ARG A 139 -36.17 75.97 -50.83
C ARG A 139 -36.17 75.15 -49.55
N GLU A 140 -35.71 75.78 -48.48
CA GLU A 140 -35.70 75.23 -47.12
C GLU A 140 -37.11 74.77 -46.72
N ILE A 141 -37.19 73.55 -46.16
CA ILE A 141 -38.34 73.08 -45.37
C ILE A 141 -37.81 72.47 -44.07
#